data_AF-A0A1J3JCJ9-F1
#
_entry.id   AF-A0A1J3JCJ9-F1
#
_cell.length_a   1.000
_cell.length_b   1.000
_cell.length_c   1.000
_cell.angle_alpha   90.00
_cell.angle_beta   90.00
_cell.angle_gamma   90.00
#
_symmetry.space_group_name_H-M   'P 1'
#
loop_
_entity.id
_entity.type
_entity.pdbx_description
1 polymer ?
#
loop_
_entity_poly.entity_id
_entity_poly.type
_entity_poly.pdbx_seq_one_letter_code
_entity_poly.pdbx_strand_id
1 'polypeptide(L)'
;AVFAGLNTLVSYVGPYLVNDFVNYLGGKETYPHEGYILAGIFFAAKLAETLTTRQWYLGVDILGMHVRSALTAMVYRKGLKLSSLTKQNHTSGEIVNYMAVDVQRVGDYSWYLHDMWMLPLQIVLALGILYRSVGLAAVATLVATIFSIIATIPLAKIQEEYQDKLMSAKDERMRKTSECLRNMRILKLHAWEDRYRVVLEGMRSTEFKWLRKALYSQAFITFIFWSSPIFVAAITFATAIG
;
A
#
# COMPACT_ATOMS: atom_id res chain seq x y z
N ALA A 1 15.94 -10.97 9.10
CA ALA A 1 15.73 -10.55 10.50
C ALA A 1 16.75 -9.50 10.96
N VAL A 2 18.04 -9.84 11.11
CA VAL A 2 19.07 -8.88 11.61
C VAL A 2 19.14 -7.61 10.75
N PHE A 3 19.26 -7.75 9.42
CA PHE A 3 19.29 -6.58 8.52
C PHE A 3 18.00 -5.75 8.58
N ALA A 4 16.84 -6.38 8.72
CA ALA A 4 15.56 -5.68 8.87
C ALA A 4 15.50 -4.88 10.19
N GLY A 5 16.00 -5.46 11.28
CA GLY A 5 16.03 -4.81 12.59
C GLY A 5 17.00 -3.64 12.60
N LEU A 6 18.20 -3.85 12.08
CA LEU A 6 19.20 -2.79 11.93
C LEU A 6 18.68 -1.66 11.04
N ASN A 7 18.03 -2.00 9.91
CA ASN A 7 17.41 -1.01 9.04
C ASN A 7 16.39 -0.15 9.78
N THR A 8 15.54 -0.78 10.60
CA THR A 8 14.53 -0.09 11.42
C THR A 8 15.16 0.86 12.42
N LEU A 9 16.25 0.48 13.07
CA LEU A 9 16.92 1.36 14.04
C LEU A 9 17.58 2.54 13.34
N VAL A 10 18.30 2.27 12.25
CA VAL A 10 19.09 3.27 11.53
C VAL A 10 18.20 4.28 10.80
N SER A 11 17.04 3.88 10.27
CA SER A 11 16.11 4.81 9.62
C SER A 11 15.54 5.86 10.57
N TYR A 12 15.50 5.58 11.88
CA TYR A 12 15.02 6.49 12.93
C TYR A 12 16.11 7.41 13.49
N VAL A 13 17.39 7.19 13.16
CA VAL A 13 18.49 8.08 13.56
C VAL A 13 18.29 9.49 13.02
N GLY A 14 17.81 9.62 11.78
CA GLY A 14 17.54 10.93 11.17
C GLY A 14 16.53 11.76 11.97
N PRO A 15 15.28 11.27 12.15
CA PRO A 15 14.28 11.92 13.00
C PRO A 15 14.75 12.19 14.43
N TYR A 16 15.53 11.29 15.02
CA TYR A 16 16.06 11.45 16.37
C TYR A 16 17.00 12.66 16.49
N LEU A 17 17.88 12.85 15.49
CA LEU A 17 18.87 13.94 15.46
C LEU A 17 18.28 15.31 15.11
N VAL A 18 17.01 15.40 14.72
CA VAL A 18 16.40 16.67 14.26
C VAL A 18 16.50 17.77 15.31
N ASN A 19 16.19 17.48 16.58
CA ASN A 19 16.29 18.49 17.63
C ASN A 19 17.73 18.96 17.85
N ASP A 20 18.70 18.06 17.73
CA ASP A 20 20.11 18.38 17.90
C ASP A 20 20.59 19.28 16.74
N PHE A 21 20.19 18.97 15.49
CA PHE A 21 20.44 19.84 14.34
C PHE A 21 19.80 21.22 14.48
N VAL A 22 18.54 21.28 14.94
CA VAL A 22 17.82 22.54 15.16
C VAL A 22 18.49 23.39 16.24
N ASN A 23 18.92 22.78 17.35
CA ASN A 23 19.62 23.48 18.42
C ASN A 23 20.98 24.02 17.95
N TYR A 24 21.74 23.20 17.21
CA TYR A 24 23.02 23.60 16.63
C TYR A 24 22.87 24.80 15.67
N LEU A 25 21.95 24.71 14.71
CA LEU A 25 21.66 25.81 13.78
C LEU A 25 21.05 27.04 14.46
N GLY A 26 20.38 26.86 15.60
CA GLY A 26 19.89 27.92 16.47
C GLY A 26 20.97 28.62 17.30
N GLY A 27 22.25 28.28 17.10
CA GLY A 27 23.40 28.90 17.76
C GLY A 27 23.74 28.35 19.14
N LYS A 28 23.09 27.24 19.56
CA LYS A 28 23.44 26.52 20.79
C LYS A 28 24.48 25.45 20.46
N GLU A 29 25.74 25.87 20.35
CA GLU A 29 26.86 24.93 20.24
C GLU A 29 27.28 24.44 21.62
N THR A 30 27.27 23.12 21.81
CA THR A 30 27.65 22.46 23.07
C THR A 30 29.15 22.14 23.08
N TYR A 31 29.73 21.84 21.91
CA TYR A 31 31.16 21.54 21.75
C TYR A 31 31.68 21.94 20.36
N PRO A 32 33.00 22.23 20.23
CA PRO A 32 33.58 22.57 18.93
C PRO A 32 33.42 21.41 17.92
N HIS A 33 33.09 21.75 16.68
CA HIS A 33 32.86 20.82 15.56
C HIS A 33 31.61 19.92 15.67
N GLU A 34 30.65 20.26 16.55
CA GLU A 34 29.38 19.54 16.69
C GLU A 34 28.63 19.32 15.37
N GLY A 35 28.55 20.34 14.51
CA GLY A 35 27.90 20.23 13.20
C GLY A 35 28.52 19.17 12.28
N TYR A 36 29.84 19.04 12.26
CA TYR A 36 30.53 18.01 11.45
C TYR A 36 30.27 16.60 11.99
N ILE A 37 30.20 16.46 13.32
CA ILE A 37 29.89 15.18 13.96
C ILE A 37 28.44 14.77 13.68
N LEU A 38 27.48 15.69 13.84
CA LEU A 38 26.07 15.44 13.50
C LEU A 38 25.91 15.04 12.03
N ALA A 39 26.53 15.78 11.11
CA ALA A 39 26.50 15.47 9.68
C ALA A 39 27.13 14.11 9.37
N GLY A 40 28.25 13.78 10.02
CA GLY A 40 28.93 12.50 9.89
C GLY A 40 28.08 11.32 10.37
N ILE A 41 27.45 11.44 11.55
CA ILE A 41 26.53 10.42 12.08
C ILE A 41 25.34 10.25 11.15
N PHE A 42 24.73 11.35 10.69
CA PHE A 42 23.60 11.30 9.77
C PHE A 42 23.96 10.62 8.44
N PHE A 43 25.12 10.97 7.86
CA PHE A 43 25.61 10.37 6.63
C PHE A 43 25.89 8.87 6.80
N ALA A 44 26.59 8.50 7.87
CA ALA A 44 26.88 7.10 8.18
C ALA A 44 25.59 6.28 8.40
N ALA A 45 24.61 6.86 9.09
CA ALA A 45 23.29 6.26 9.25
C ALA A 45 22.60 6.06 7.90
N LYS A 46 22.55 7.07 7.02
CA LYS A 46 21.93 6.93 5.69
C LYS A 46 22.62 5.92 4.79
N LEU A 47 23.94 5.82 4.88
CA LEU A 47 24.71 4.79 4.18
C LEU A 47 24.36 3.39 4.70
N ALA A 48 24.35 3.22 6.03
CA ALA A 48 23.97 1.96 6.67
C ALA A 48 22.53 1.56 6.34
N GLU A 49 21.56 2.49 6.42
CA GLU A 49 20.15 2.27 6.05
C GLU A 49 20.02 1.74 4.62
N THR A 50 20.71 2.38 3.67
CA THR A 50 20.69 1.98 2.26
C THR A 50 21.24 0.56 2.07
N LEU A 51 22.37 0.25 2.70
CA LEU A 51 22.98 -1.09 2.63
C LEU A 51 22.10 -2.15 3.29
N THR A 52 21.58 -1.88 4.49
CA THR A 52 20.75 -2.84 5.23
C THR A 52 19.42 -3.08 4.54
N THR A 53 18.79 -2.06 3.95
CA THR A 53 17.57 -2.22 3.13
C THR A 53 17.84 -3.17 1.97
N ARG A 54 18.93 -2.95 1.22
CA ARG A 54 19.26 -3.80 0.06
C ARG A 54 19.54 -5.24 0.46
N GLN A 55 20.32 -5.46 1.51
CA GLN A 55 20.62 -6.80 2.01
C GLN A 55 19.37 -7.50 2.55
N TRP A 56 18.49 -6.77 3.23
CA TRP A 56 17.22 -7.30 3.69
C TRP A 56 16.34 -7.77 2.52
N TYR A 57 16.14 -6.92 1.51
CA TYR A 57 15.30 -7.24 0.35
C TYR A 57 15.83 -8.46 -0.41
N LEU A 58 17.13 -8.50 -0.67
CA LEU A 58 17.76 -9.65 -1.30
C LEU A 58 17.55 -10.94 -0.50
N GLY A 59 17.72 -10.87 0.83
CA GLY A 59 17.52 -12.02 1.71
C GLY A 59 16.07 -12.55 1.68
N VAL A 60 15.09 -11.65 1.67
CA VAL A 60 13.67 -11.99 1.56
C VAL A 60 13.35 -12.61 0.19
N ASP A 61 13.88 -12.05 -0.89
CA ASP A 61 13.69 -12.59 -2.24
C ASP A 61 14.29 -13.99 -2.39
N ILE A 62 15.50 -14.21 -1.87
CA ILE A 62 16.14 -15.53 -1.87
C ILE A 62 15.32 -16.52 -1.04
N LEU A 63 14.86 -16.12 0.15
CA LEU A 63 13.97 -16.95 0.97
C LEU A 63 12.70 -17.34 0.22
N GLY A 64 12.03 -16.37 -0.40
CA GLY A 64 10.81 -16.60 -1.19
C GLY A 64 11.07 -17.52 -2.39
N MET A 65 12.20 -17.38 -3.08
CA MET A 65 12.61 -18.30 -4.16
C MET A 65 12.84 -19.73 -3.66
N HIS A 66 13.53 -19.91 -2.52
CA HIS A 66 13.74 -21.23 -1.94
C HIS A 66 12.42 -21.89 -1.50
N VAL A 67 11.54 -21.13 -0.84
CA VAL A 67 10.21 -21.59 -0.43
C VAL A 67 9.41 -22.06 -1.64
N ARG A 68 9.34 -21.25 -2.70
CA ARG A 68 8.65 -21.61 -3.95
C ARG A 68 9.22 -22.88 -4.57
N SER A 69 10.54 -22.93 -4.74
CA SER A 69 11.22 -24.07 -5.36
C SER A 69 10.98 -25.37 -4.58
N ALA A 70 11.08 -25.31 -3.25
CA ALA A 70 10.85 -26.45 -2.38
C ALA A 70 9.38 -26.90 -2.40
N LEU A 71 8.42 -25.97 -2.31
CA LEU A 71 7.00 -26.31 -2.35
C LEU A 71 6.60 -26.88 -3.72
N THR A 72 7.04 -26.29 -4.84
CA THR A 72 6.76 -26.83 -6.18
C THR A 72 7.27 -28.26 -6.30
N ALA A 73 8.50 -28.53 -5.85
CA ALA A 73 9.06 -29.89 -5.86
C ALA A 73 8.27 -30.87 -4.97
N MET A 74 7.85 -30.43 -3.78
CA MET A 74 7.03 -31.25 -2.88
C MET A 74 5.63 -31.55 -3.45
N VAL A 75 4.94 -30.54 -3.99
CA VAL A 75 3.62 -30.68 -4.62
C VAL A 75 3.73 -31.59 -5.84
N TYR A 76 4.75 -31.41 -6.69
CA TYR A 76 4.99 -32.27 -7.84
C TYR A 76 5.22 -33.73 -7.43
N ARG A 77 6.11 -33.98 -6.45
CA ARG A 77 6.42 -35.33 -5.96
C ARG A 77 5.21 -35.99 -5.30
N LYS A 78 4.37 -35.24 -4.59
CA LYS A 78 3.11 -35.73 -4.04
C LYS A 78 2.11 -36.02 -5.14
N GLY A 79 2.04 -35.17 -6.15
CA GLY A 79 1.26 -35.31 -7.38
C GLY A 79 1.47 -36.66 -8.07
N LEU A 80 2.74 -37.06 -8.23
CA LEU A 80 3.13 -38.33 -8.84
C LEU A 80 2.73 -39.56 -8.02
N LYS A 81 2.56 -39.42 -6.69
CA LYS A 81 2.25 -40.53 -5.77
C LYS A 81 0.77 -40.63 -5.39
N LEU A 82 -0.10 -39.78 -5.94
CA LEU A 82 -1.54 -39.80 -5.67
C LEU A 82 -2.18 -41.05 -6.26
N SER A 83 -3.02 -41.72 -5.45
CA SER A 83 -3.83 -42.85 -5.90
C SER A 83 -4.91 -42.38 -6.89
N SER A 84 -5.41 -43.30 -7.72
CA SER A 84 -6.47 -43.03 -8.69
C SER A 84 -7.77 -42.51 -8.04
N LEU A 85 -8.06 -42.94 -6.81
CA LEU A 85 -9.21 -42.46 -6.02
C LEU A 85 -9.03 -40.99 -5.60
N THR A 86 -7.84 -40.58 -5.16
CA THR A 86 -7.58 -39.18 -4.79
C THR A 86 -7.49 -38.27 -6.02
N LYS A 87 -7.04 -38.79 -7.17
CA LYS A 87 -7.06 -38.06 -8.45
C LYS A 87 -8.47 -37.78 -8.99
N GLN A 88 -9.51 -38.49 -8.51
CA GLN A 88 -10.90 -38.13 -8.80
C GLN A 88 -11.36 -36.89 -8.02
N ASN A 89 -10.78 -36.63 -6.84
CA ASN A 89 -11.09 -35.47 -6.01
C ASN A 89 -10.22 -34.24 -6.33
N HIS A 90 -9.03 -34.45 -6.91
CA HIS A 90 -8.13 -33.40 -7.36
C HIS A 90 -7.68 -33.67 -8.80
N THR A 91 -8.21 -32.90 -9.73
CA THR A 91 -7.88 -32.95 -11.14
C THR A 91 -6.42 -32.57 -11.38
N SER A 92 -5.85 -33.01 -12.51
CA SER A 92 -4.49 -32.60 -12.89
C SER A 92 -4.36 -31.09 -13.08
N GLY A 93 -5.45 -30.41 -13.46
CA GLY A 93 -5.51 -28.95 -13.58
C GLY A 93 -5.43 -28.25 -12.22
N GLU A 94 -6.07 -28.77 -11.18
CA GLU A 94 -5.97 -28.22 -9.82
C GLU A 94 -4.55 -28.37 -9.25
N ILE A 95 -3.87 -29.49 -9.50
CA ILE A 95 -2.48 -29.68 -9.07
C ILE A 95 -1.55 -28.68 -9.76
N VAL A 96 -1.75 -28.41 -11.05
CA VAL A 96 -1.03 -27.35 -11.77
C VAL A 96 -1.34 -25.98 -11.18
N ASN A 97 -2.61 -25.71 -10.84
CA ASN A 97 -3.01 -24.47 -10.19
C ASN A 97 -2.35 -24.28 -8.82
N TYR A 98 -2.25 -25.33 -8.00
CA TYR A 98 -1.52 -25.28 -6.73
C TYR A 98 -0.06 -24.86 -6.93
N MET A 99 0.63 -25.47 -7.91
CA MET A 99 2.03 -25.14 -8.21
C MET A 99 2.21 -23.73 -8.79
N ALA A 100 1.24 -23.23 -9.56
CA ALA A 100 1.36 -21.96 -10.26
C ALA A 100 0.90 -20.76 -9.42
N VAL A 101 -0.18 -20.91 -8.66
CA VAL A 101 -0.85 -19.80 -7.95
C VAL A 101 -0.57 -19.87 -6.46
N ASP A 102 -0.87 -21.00 -5.81
CA ASP A 102 -0.81 -21.09 -4.36
C ASP A 102 0.63 -21.09 -3.85
N VAL A 103 1.53 -21.85 -4.49
CA VAL A 103 2.96 -21.84 -4.17
C VAL A 103 3.58 -20.46 -4.37
N GLN A 104 3.20 -19.77 -5.47
CA GLN A 104 3.66 -18.40 -5.73
C GLN A 104 3.23 -17.46 -4.60
N ARG A 105 1.94 -17.49 -4.22
CA ARG A 105 1.40 -16.69 -3.12
C ARG A 105 2.11 -16.96 -1.79
N VAL A 106 2.38 -18.22 -1.46
CA VAL A 106 3.14 -18.60 -0.24
C VAL A 106 4.58 -18.07 -0.29
N GLY A 107 5.22 -18.09 -1.46
CA GLY A 107 6.53 -17.47 -1.65
C GLY A 107 6.51 -15.97 -1.38
N ASP A 108 5.52 -15.29 -1.96
CA ASP A 108 5.36 -13.84 -1.85
C ASP A 108 5.08 -13.39 -0.41
N TYR A 109 4.45 -14.24 0.42
CA TYR A 109 4.29 -13.99 1.85
C TYR A 109 5.59 -13.77 2.61
N SER A 110 6.73 -14.22 2.06
CA SER A 110 8.06 -14.01 2.66
C SER A 110 8.35 -12.52 2.89
N TRP A 111 7.79 -11.63 2.06
CA TRP A 111 7.92 -10.18 2.19
C TRP A 111 7.29 -9.63 3.47
N TYR A 112 6.18 -10.21 3.91
CA TYR A 112 5.41 -9.72 5.06
C TYR A 112 5.84 -10.35 6.39
N LEU A 113 6.73 -11.36 6.35
CA LEU A 113 7.16 -12.09 7.57
C LEU A 113 7.77 -11.18 8.63
N HIS A 114 8.43 -10.09 8.22
CA HIS A 114 9.09 -9.19 9.15
C HIS A 114 8.20 -8.03 9.62
N ASP A 115 7.09 -7.77 8.93
CA ASP A 115 6.18 -6.67 9.28
C ASP A 115 5.52 -6.88 10.66
N MET A 116 5.22 -8.14 11.02
CA MET A 116 4.55 -8.46 12.29
C MET A 116 5.28 -7.92 13.53
N TRP A 117 6.61 -7.93 13.52
CA TRP A 117 7.41 -7.44 14.65
C TRP A 117 8.05 -6.07 14.38
N MET A 118 8.30 -5.72 13.11
CA MET A 118 8.81 -4.39 12.76
C MET A 118 7.77 -3.30 13.00
N LEU A 119 6.49 -3.53 12.70
CA LEU A 119 5.44 -2.54 12.88
C LEU A 119 5.31 -2.08 14.35
N PRO A 120 5.19 -2.98 15.35
CA PRO A 120 5.23 -2.58 16.76
C PRO A 120 6.50 -1.79 17.13
N LEU A 121 7.66 -2.24 16.67
CA LEU A 121 8.94 -1.57 16.95
C LEU A 121 8.96 -0.14 16.38
N GLN A 122 8.53 0.03 15.13
CA GLN A 122 8.43 1.32 14.46
C GLN A 122 7.48 2.28 15.19
N ILE A 123 6.33 1.78 15.67
CA ILE A 123 5.39 2.57 16.47
C ILE A 123 6.07 3.03 17.76
N VAL A 124 6.73 2.14 18.49
CA VAL A 124 7.41 2.49 19.76
C VAL A 124 8.53 3.51 19.53
N LEU A 125 9.31 3.38 18.46
CA LEU A 125 10.37 4.35 18.12
C LEU A 125 9.79 5.71 17.72
N ALA A 126 8.74 5.74 16.89
CA ALA A 126 8.06 6.97 16.49
C ALA A 126 7.46 7.70 17.70
N LEU A 127 6.67 6.95 18.49
CA LEU A 127 6.52 7.01 19.95
C LEU A 127 7.49 7.91 20.69
N GLY A 128 8.63 7.31 21.00
CA GLY A 128 9.65 7.90 21.85
C GLY A 128 10.27 9.16 21.25
N ILE A 129 10.49 9.20 19.94
CA ILE A 129 11.04 10.40 19.27
C ILE A 129 10.05 11.55 19.33
N LEU A 130 8.77 11.31 19.04
CA LEU A 130 7.74 12.34 19.07
C LEU A 130 7.58 12.92 20.49
N TYR A 131 7.56 12.06 21.50
CA TYR A 131 7.51 12.50 22.90
C TYR A 131 8.76 13.29 23.30
N ARG A 132 9.95 12.91 22.85
CA ARG A 132 11.18 13.68 23.09
C ARG A 132 11.14 15.05 22.41
N SER A 133 10.61 15.14 21.19
CA SER A 133 10.61 16.37 20.41
C SER A 133 9.58 17.39 20.85
N VAL A 134 8.39 16.96 21.26
CA VAL A 134 7.27 17.87 21.56
C VAL A 134 6.65 17.66 22.95
N GLY A 135 7.21 16.76 23.77
CA GLY A 135 6.75 16.53 25.13
C GLY A 135 5.30 16.05 25.22
N LEU A 136 4.52 16.66 26.11
CA LEU A 136 3.10 16.32 26.33
C LEU A 136 2.22 16.56 25.08
N ALA A 137 2.61 17.48 24.18
CA ALA A 137 1.89 17.71 22.94
C ALA A 137 1.92 16.49 21.99
N ALA A 138 2.83 15.53 22.19
CA ALA A 138 2.85 14.27 21.45
C ALA A 138 1.54 13.49 21.57
N VAL A 139 0.84 13.57 22.72
CA VAL A 139 -0.47 12.94 22.91
C VAL A 139 -1.52 13.61 22.02
N ALA A 140 -1.52 14.93 21.94
CA ALA A 140 -2.41 15.67 21.06
C ALA A 140 -2.14 15.36 19.57
N THR A 141 -0.86 15.26 19.18
CA THR A 141 -0.46 14.82 17.83
C THR A 141 -0.96 13.42 17.50
N LEU A 142 -0.83 12.47 18.44
CA LEU A 142 -1.30 11.10 18.26
C LEU A 142 -2.82 11.06 18.09
N VAL A 143 -3.56 11.77 18.94
CA VAL A 143 -5.03 11.87 18.85
C VAL A 143 -5.45 12.50 17.52
N ALA A 144 -4.81 13.59 17.10
CA ALA A 144 -5.09 14.25 15.81
C ALA A 144 -4.80 13.34 14.61
N THR A 145 -3.74 12.52 14.69
CA THR A 145 -3.40 11.54 13.65
C THR A 145 -4.41 10.41 13.58
N ILE A 146 -4.79 9.83 14.72
CA ILE A 146 -5.83 8.78 14.80
C ILE A 146 -7.17 9.32 14.27
N PHE A 147 -7.55 10.52 14.68
CA PHE A 147 -8.76 11.16 14.20
C PHE A 147 -8.73 11.38 12.67
N SER A 148 -7.60 11.83 12.13
CA SER A 148 -7.42 11.98 10.68
C SER A 148 -7.60 10.66 9.94
N ILE A 149 -7.03 9.55 10.46
CA ILE A 149 -7.21 8.21 9.89
C ILE A 149 -8.68 7.81 9.93
N ILE A 150 -9.34 7.92 11.08
CA ILE A 150 -10.75 7.54 11.24
C ILE A 150 -11.65 8.36 10.31
N ALA A 151 -11.38 9.66 10.17
CA ALA A 151 -12.15 10.55 9.28
C ALA A 151 -12.08 10.12 7.80
N THR A 152 -10.99 9.48 7.37
CA THR A 152 -10.84 8.98 5.99
C THR A 152 -11.56 7.65 5.73
N ILE A 153 -11.92 6.87 6.75
CA ILE A 153 -12.63 5.58 6.59
C ILE A 153 -13.99 5.70 5.88
N PRO A 154 -14.93 6.56 6.30
CA PRO A 154 -16.23 6.67 5.62
C PRO A 154 -16.07 7.16 4.17
N LEU A 155 -15.10 8.04 3.92
CA LEU A 155 -14.76 8.52 2.59
C LEU A 155 -14.29 7.39 1.68
N ALA A 156 -13.43 6.50 2.19
CA ALA A 156 -12.97 5.32 1.46
C ALA A 156 -14.15 4.39 1.08
N LYS A 157 -15.12 4.19 1.98
CA LYS A 157 -16.32 3.38 1.69
C LYS A 157 -17.19 3.98 0.59
N ILE A 158 -17.38 5.30 0.60
CA ILE A 158 -18.13 6.00 -0.46
C ILE A 158 -17.40 5.87 -1.82
N GLN A 159 -16.06 5.98 -1.80
CA GLN A 159 -15.25 5.81 -3.00
C GLN A 159 -15.37 4.40 -3.58
N GLU A 160 -15.31 3.39 -2.73
CA GLU A 160 -15.53 1.98 -3.10
C GLU A 160 -16.89 1.80 -3.78
N GLU A 161 -17.97 2.29 -3.15
CA GLU A 161 -19.32 2.20 -3.71
C GLU A 161 -19.44 2.88 -5.08
N TYR A 162 -18.80 4.04 -5.27
CA TYR A 162 -18.81 4.73 -6.57
C TYR A 162 -18.02 4.00 -7.64
N GLN A 163 -16.89 3.38 -7.27
CA GLN A 163 -16.10 2.56 -8.18
C GLN A 163 -16.87 1.30 -8.59
N ASP A 164 -17.55 0.63 -7.67
CA ASP A 164 -18.36 -0.55 -7.96
C ASP A 164 -19.49 -0.24 -8.95
N LYS A 165 -20.19 0.89 -8.74
CA LYS A 165 -21.25 1.34 -9.65
C LYS A 165 -20.71 1.75 -11.02
N LEU A 166 -19.56 2.41 -11.06
CA LEU A 166 -18.88 2.75 -12.31
C LEU A 166 -18.50 1.49 -13.09
N MET A 167 -17.88 0.51 -12.43
CA MET A 167 -17.46 -0.74 -13.06
C MET A 167 -18.66 -1.54 -13.57
N SER A 168 -19.72 -1.63 -12.76
CA SER A 168 -20.97 -2.28 -13.18
C SER A 168 -21.58 -1.64 -14.43
N ALA A 169 -21.68 -0.29 -14.47
CA ALA A 169 -22.21 0.43 -15.63
C ALA A 169 -21.32 0.29 -16.88
N LYS A 170 -20.00 0.31 -16.69
CA LYS A 170 -19.01 0.11 -17.75
C LYS A 170 -19.10 -1.30 -18.33
N ASP A 171 -19.21 -2.33 -17.50
CA ASP A 171 -19.31 -3.73 -17.91
C ASP A 171 -20.60 -3.97 -18.70
N GLU A 172 -21.73 -3.41 -18.24
CA GLU A 172 -22.99 -3.50 -18.97
C GLU A 172 -22.90 -2.87 -20.36
N ARG A 173 -22.35 -1.64 -20.47
CA ARG A 173 -22.15 -0.96 -21.76
C ARG A 173 -21.22 -1.77 -22.66
N MET A 174 -20.11 -2.28 -22.13
CA MET A 174 -19.14 -3.07 -22.90
C MET A 174 -19.76 -4.36 -23.42
N ARG A 175 -20.52 -5.08 -22.58
CA ARG A 175 -21.27 -6.26 -22.99
C ARG A 175 -22.24 -5.96 -24.13
N LYS A 176 -23.05 -4.90 -23.99
CA LYS A 176 -24.01 -4.49 -25.02
C LYS A 176 -23.33 -4.05 -26.32
N THR A 177 -22.22 -3.33 -26.21
CA THR A 177 -21.41 -2.95 -27.37
C THR A 177 -20.89 -4.20 -28.10
N SER A 178 -20.40 -5.20 -27.36
CA SER A 178 -19.93 -6.47 -27.93
C SER A 178 -21.06 -7.26 -28.59
N GLU A 179 -22.26 -7.29 -28.01
CA GLU A 179 -23.45 -7.92 -28.61
C GLU A 179 -23.84 -7.25 -29.94
N CYS A 180 -23.80 -5.91 -30.00
CA CYS A 180 -24.06 -5.16 -31.22
C CYS A 180 -23.03 -5.47 -32.32
N LEU A 181 -21.73 -5.45 -31.98
CA LEU A 181 -20.64 -5.73 -32.93
C LEU A 181 -20.72 -7.16 -33.47
N ARG A 182 -21.00 -8.14 -32.60
CA ARG A 182 -21.17 -9.55 -33.00
C ARG A 182 -22.33 -9.74 -33.97
N ASN A 183 -23.40 -8.96 -33.83
CA ASN A 183 -24.63 -9.07 -34.64
C ASN A 183 -24.79 -7.95 -35.69
N MET A 184 -23.70 -7.25 -36.06
CA MET A 184 -23.76 -6.01 -36.86
C MET A 184 -24.49 -6.18 -38.20
N ARG A 185 -24.33 -7.34 -38.86
CA ARG A 185 -25.01 -7.65 -40.13
C ARG A 185 -26.54 -7.60 -39.99
N ILE A 186 -27.08 -8.12 -38.88
CA ILE A 186 -28.52 -8.14 -38.60
C ILE A 186 -29.01 -6.71 -38.34
N LEU A 187 -28.27 -5.93 -37.55
CA LEU A 187 -28.60 -4.54 -37.25
C LEU A 187 -28.68 -3.69 -38.53
N LYS A 188 -27.76 -3.91 -39.48
CA LYS A 188 -27.76 -3.26 -40.81
C LYS A 188 -28.95 -3.63 -41.66
N LEU A 189 -29.27 -4.93 -41.74
CA LEU A 189 -30.39 -5.44 -42.54
C LEU A 189 -31.74 -4.84 -42.11
N HIS A 190 -31.89 -4.52 -40.83
CA HIS A 190 -33.11 -3.91 -40.28
C HIS A 190 -33.02 -2.38 -40.07
N ALA A 191 -31.92 -1.74 -40.48
CA ALA A 191 -31.67 -0.32 -40.22
C ALA A 191 -31.83 0.09 -38.73
N TRP A 192 -31.41 -0.77 -37.80
CA TRP A 192 -31.53 -0.55 -36.35
C TRP A 192 -30.32 0.17 -35.72
N GLU A 193 -29.36 0.61 -36.54
CA GLU A 193 -28.10 1.21 -36.05
C GLU A 193 -28.35 2.42 -35.14
N ASP A 194 -29.17 3.38 -35.59
CA ASP A 194 -29.47 4.60 -34.83
C ASP A 194 -30.19 4.29 -33.52
N ARG A 195 -31.11 3.31 -33.52
CA ARG A 195 -31.81 2.89 -32.31
C ARG A 195 -30.83 2.35 -31.27
N TYR A 196 -29.92 1.46 -31.67
CA TYR A 196 -28.93 0.90 -30.75
C TYR A 196 -27.88 1.92 -30.33
N ARG A 197 -27.55 2.89 -31.20
CA ARG A 197 -26.70 4.02 -30.85
C ARG A 197 -27.26 4.82 -29.69
N VAL A 198 -28.55 5.21 -29.74
CA VAL A 198 -29.20 5.95 -28.65
C VAL A 198 -29.18 5.17 -27.34
N VAL A 199 -29.39 3.86 -27.38
CA VAL A 199 -29.31 2.98 -26.19
C VAL A 199 -27.89 2.99 -25.61
N LEU A 200 -26.86 2.86 -26.44
CA LEU A 200 -25.44 2.92 -26.02
C LEU A 200 -25.05 4.29 -25.46
N GLU A 201 -25.54 5.38 -26.04
CA GLU A 201 -25.35 6.74 -25.54
C GLU A 201 -26.02 6.95 -24.17
N GLY A 202 -27.22 6.38 -23.96
CA GLY A 202 -27.89 6.36 -22.66
C GLY A 202 -27.08 5.63 -21.58
N MET A 203 -26.57 4.44 -21.90
CA MET A 203 -25.67 3.70 -21.00
C MET A 203 -24.39 4.49 -20.69
N ARG A 204 -23.80 5.12 -21.71
CA ARG A 204 -22.60 5.95 -21.56
C ARG A 204 -22.85 7.18 -20.68
N SER A 205 -24.03 7.79 -20.75
CA SER A 205 -24.43 8.88 -19.85
C SER A 205 -24.46 8.42 -18.39
N THR A 206 -25.00 7.23 -18.12
CA THR A 206 -24.99 6.62 -16.78
C THR A 206 -23.57 6.32 -16.31
N GLU A 207 -22.72 5.74 -17.17
CA GLU A 207 -21.29 5.53 -16.89
C GLU A 207 -20.60 6.86 -16.52
N PHE A 208 -20.81 7.92 -17.31
CA PHE A 208 -20.24 9.25 -17.04
C PHE A 208 -20.71 9.85 -15.71
N LYS A 209 -21.97 9.64 -15.30
CA LYS A 209 -22.47 10.11 -14.00
C LYS A 209 -21.70 9.46 -12.84
N TRP A 210 -21.47 8.15 -12.90
CA TRP A 210 -20.70 7.43 -11.88
C TRP A 210 -19.22 7.79 -11.94
N LEU A 211 -18.65 7.89 -13.14
CA LEU A 211 -17.27 8.32 -13.35
C LEU A 211 -17.03 9.69 -12.72
N ARG A 212 -17.94 10.64 -12.96
CA ARG A 212 -17.87 11.98 -12.37
C ARG A 212 -17.83 11.88 -10.84
N LYS A 213 -18.78 11.17 -10.22
CA LYS A 213 -18.83 11.01 -8.76
C LYS A 213 -17.54 10.37 -8.20
N ALA A 214 -17.04 9.31 -8.83
CA ALA A 214 -15.81 8.65 -8.43
C ALA A 214 -14.58 9.57 -8.53
N LEU A 215 -14.48 10.39 -9.59
CA LEU A 215 -13.38 11.34 -9.75
C LEU A 215 -13.43 12.50 -8.75
N TYR A 216 -14.60 13.09 -8.50
CA TYR A 216 -14.75 14.14 -7.49
C TYR A 216 -14.47 13.61 -6.07
N SER A 217 -14.97 12.42 -5.75
CA SER A 217 -14.67 11.74 -4.49
C SER A 217 -13.17 11.44 -4.34
N GLN A 218 -12.53 10.91 -5.38
CA GLN A 218 -11.07 10.68 -5.38
C GLN A 218 -10.28 11.98 -5.17
N ALA A 219 -10.66 13.07 -5.85
CA ALA A 219 -10.00 14.36 -5.71
C ALA A 219 -10.14 14.89 -4.26
N PHE A 220 -11.32 14.75 -3.66
CA PHE A 220 -11.57 15.16 -2.28
C PHE A 220 -10.77 14.35 -1.26
N ILE A 221 -10.73 13.01 -1.42
CA ILE A 221 -9.91 12.12 -0.58
C ILE A 221 -8.44 12.48 -0.67
N THR A 222 -7.95 12.70 -1.89
CA THR A 222 -6.56 13.08 -2.14
C THR A 222 -6.25 14.42 -1.44
N PHE A 223 -7.14 15.40 -1.56
CA PHE A 223 -6.98 16.69 -0.88
C PHE A 223 -6.93 16.55 0.65
N ILE A 224 -7.82 15.76 1.26
CA ILE A 224 -7.81 15.51 2.71
C ILE A 224 -6.50 14.82 3.13
N PHE A 225 -6.07 13.81 2.38
CA PHE A 225 -4.85 13.07 2.69
C PHE A 225 -3.61 13.97 2.69
N TRP A 226 -3.45 14.81 1.67
CA TRP A 226 -2.30 15.73 1.57
C TRP A 226 -2.38 16.91 2.55
N SER A 227 -3.59 17.31 2.98
CA SER A 227 -3.76 18.37 3.98
C SER A 227 -3.69 17.88 5.42
N SER A 228 -3.91 16.59 5.69
CA SER A 228 -3.90 16.01 7.04
C SER A 228 -2.61 16.31 7.83
N PRO A 229 -1.38 16.18 7.29
CA PRO A 229 -0.16 16.51 8.03
C PRO A 229 -0.11 17.97 8.49
N ILE A 230 -0.69 18.89 7.71
CA ILE A 230 -0.74 20.32 8.04
C ILE A 230 -1.66 20.56 9.24
N PHE A 231 -2.84 19.93 9.24
CA PHE A 231 -3.77 20.01 10.38
C PHE A 231 -3.17 19.39 11.65
N VAL A 232 -2.53 18.23 11.52
CA VAL A 232 -1.85 17.57 12.65
C VAL A 232 -0.73 18.44 13.21
N ALA A 233 0.08 19.05 12.34
CA ALA A 233 1.13 19.98 12.77
C ALA A 233 0.55 21.23 13.47
N ALA A 234 -0.50 21.84 12.91
CA ALA A 234 -1.14 23.02 13.50
C ALA A 234 -1.70 22.74 14.90
N ILE A 235 -2.39 21.60 15.09
CA ILE A 235 -2.88 21.18 16.41
C ILE A 235 -1.71 20.98 17.37
N THR A 236 -0.65 20.29 16.92
CA THR A 236 0.54 20.01 17.72
C THR A 236 1.19 21.30 18.23
N PHE A 237 1.42 22.28 17.35
CA PHE A 237 2.01 23.57 17.75
C PHE A 237 1.08 24.37 18.65
N ALA A 238 -0.23 24.38 18.39
CA ALA A 238 -1.20 25.07 19.23
C ALA A 238 -1.19 24.51 20.67
N THR A 239 -1.12 23.19 20.83
CA THR A 239 -1.04 22.53 22.14
C THR A 239 0.34 22.59 22.81
N ALA A 240 1.39 22.90 22.05
CA ALA A 240 2.73 23.05 22.61
C ALA A 240 2.99 24.48 23.14
N ILE A 241 2.27 25.47 22.61
CA ILE A 241 2.40 26.88 22.97
C ILE A 241 1.39 27.30 24.06
N GLY A 242 0.19 26.71 24.06
CA GLY A 242 -0.85 26.94 25.08
C GLY A 242 -0.76 25.98 26.25
#